data_AF-A0A3D4G2W9-F1
#
_entry.id   AF-A0A3D4G2W9-F1
#
_cell.length_a   1.000
_cell.length_b   1.000
_cell.length_c   1.000
_cell.angle_alpha   90.00
_cell.angle_beta   90.00
_cell.angle_gamma   90.00
#
_symmetry.space_group_name_H-M   'P 1'
#
loop_
_entity.id
_entity.type
_entity.pdbx_description
1 polymer ?
#
loop_
_entity_poly.entity_id
_entity_poly.type
_entity_poly.pdbx_seq_one_letter_code
_entity_poly.pdbx_strand_id
1 'polypeptide(L)'
;MQDDNVTWPGTEAFVEAIPAQVEITDESTYRHAITRLQLAQSLRREVKDHYAEISRAATATTKATARARDSVLGKIAPVEEKLQASILSYEQAYQRALDEETREALELSRETGMVPAPLPALHRPKGVHKRTSISVRCVDILKLAEAVVAGDVPATFLRADETQLTRQARSDGPLFAVPGVERVETVSIVTRSEK
;
A
#
# COMPACT_ATOMS: atom_id res chain seq x y z
N MET A 1 17.31 19.87 28.32
CA MET A 1 16.00 20.35 27.86
C MET A 1 15.09 20.16 29.05
N GLN A 2 14.83 21.26 29.76
CA GLN A 2 13.94 21.26 30.91
C GLN A 2 12.52 21.01 30.38
N ASP A 3 11.86 20.00 30.93
CA ASP A 3 10.42 19.86 30.82
C ASP A 3 9.81 21.02 31.59
N ASP A 4 9.63 22.15 30.89
CA ASP A 4 8.71 23.21 31.33
C ASP A 4 7.31 22.64 31.20
N ASN A 5 6.95 21.78 32.17
CA ASN A 5 5.58 21.43 32.45
C ASN A 5 4.90 22.74 32.84
N VAL A 6 4.28 23.40 31.86
CA VAL A 6 3.44 24.58 32.09
C VAL A 6 2.24 24.09 32.86
N THR A 7 2.41 23.90 34.18
CA THR A 7 1.33 23.73 35.13
C THR A 7 0.54 25.02 35.09
N TRP A 8 -0.59 25.01 34.38
CA TRP A 8 -1.52 26.12 34.36
C TRP A 8 -2.08 26.27 35.78
N PRO A 9 -1.63 27.26 36.57
CA PRO A 9 -2.03 27.39 37.96
C PRO A 9 -3.44 27.95 37.97
N GLY A 10 -4.44 27.06 38.06
CA GLY A 10 -5.85 27.41 38.11
C GLY A 10 -6.77 26.46 37.35
N THR A 11 -6.30 25.77 36.30
CA THR A 11 -7.14 24.83 35.53
C THR A 11 -7.28 23.49 36.22
N GLU A 12 -6.21 22.96 36.82
CA GLU A 12 -6.27 21.69 37.57
C GLU A 12 -7.16 21.83 38.81
N ALA A 13 -6.97 22.88 39.60
CA ALA A 13 -7.83 23.19 40.74
C ALA A 13 -9.30 23.42 40.35
N PHE A 14 -9.57 23.99 39.16
CA PHE A 14 -10.93 24.16 38.65
C PHE A 14 -11.54 22.85 38.17
N VAL A 15 -10.79 22.00 37.46
CA VAL A 15 -11.24 20.69 36.99
C VAL A 15 -11.49 19.73 38.17
N GLU A 16 -10.63 19.78 39.19
CA GLU A 16 -10.72 18.96 40.40
C GLU A 16 -11.86 19.42 41.33
N ALA A 17 -12.24 20.71 41.28
CA ALA A 17 -13.35 21.28 42.04
C ALA A 17 -14.75 21.09 41.40
N ILE A 18 -14.84 20.53 40.18
CA ILE A 18 -16.12 20.21 39.56
C ILE A 18 -16.59 18.83 40.06
N PRO A 19 -17.67 18.75 40.85
CA PRO A 19 -18.18 17.45 41.30
C PRO A 19 -18.66 16.62 40.11
N ALA A 20 -18.43 15.31 40.16
CA ALA A 20 -18.79 14.36 39.09
C ALA A 20 -20.31 14.33 38.80
N GLN A 21 -21.13 14.79 39.75
CA GLN A 21 -22.58 14.93 39.61
C GLN A 21 -22.99 16.32 40.12
N VAL A 22 -23.71 17.07 39.29
CA VAL A 22 -24.31 18.35 39.65
C VAL A 22 -25.82 18.18 39.61
N GLU A 23 -26.46 18.14 40.78
CA GLU A 23 -27.92 18.18 40.87
C GLU A 23 -28.40 19.64 40.85
N ILE A 24 -29.36 19.96 39.98
CA ILE A 24 -29.93 21.30 39.87
C ILE A 24 -31.30 21.28 40.53
N THR A 25 -31.40 21.81 41.74
CA THR A 25 -32.61 21.75 42.56
C THR A 25 -33.32 23.10 42.69
N ASP A 26 -32.59 24.21 42.58
CA ASP A 26 -33.11 25.57 42.71
C ASP A 26 -32.49 26.55 41.69
N GLU A 27 -33.07 27.76 41.61
CA GLU A 27 -32.63 28.79 40.66
C GLU A 27 -31.18 29.23 40.91
N SER A 28 -30.74 29.25 42.19
CA SER A 28 -29.38 29.63 42.52
C SER A 28 -28.38 28.57 42.04
N THR A 29 -28.65 27.27 42.22
CA THR A 29 -27.81 26.19 41.71
C THR A 29 -27.79 26.16 40.18
N TYR A 30 -28.93 26.46 39.53
CA TYR A 30 -29.00 26.59 38.08
C TYR A 30 -28.07 27.68 37.53
N ARG A 31 -28.09 28.88 38.13
CA ARG A 31 -27.23 30.01 37.73
C ARG A 31 -25.74 29.71 37.95
N HIS A 32 -25.41 29.05 39.06
CA HIS A 32 -24.04 28.60 39.33
C HIS A 32 -23.58 27.53 38.33
N ALA A 33 -24.45 26.58 37.96
CA ALA A 33 -24.14 25.55 36.98
C ALA A 33 -23.85 26.14 35.59
N ILE A 34 -24.64 27.13 35.14
CA ILE A 34 -24.39 27.85 33.88
C ILE A 34 -23.02 28.52 33.90
N THR A 35 -22.70 29.24 34.98
CA THR A 35 -21.44 29.97 35.10
C THR A 35 -20.24 29.02 35.06
N ARG A 36 -20.33 27.88 35.76
CA ARG A 36 -19.31 26.83 35.73
C ARG A 36 -19.17 26.21 34.34
N LEU A 37 -20.28 25.96 33.63
CA LEU A 37 -20.26 25.43 32.27
C LEU A 37 -19.59 26.41 31.29
N GLN A 38 -19.89 27.71 31.39
CA GLN A 38 -19.27 28.74 30.56
C GLN A 38 -17.76 28.82 30.79
N LEU A 39 -17.32 28.75 32.04
CA LEU A 39 -15.90 28.73 32.39
C LEU A 39 -15.21 27.48 31.85
N ALA A 40 -15.78 26.29 32.05
CA ALA A 40 -15.24 25.03 31.50
C ALA A 40 -15.14 25.06 29.96
N GLN A 41 -16.16 25.60 29.28
CA GLN A 41 -16.12 25.75 27.82
C GLN A 41 -15.05 26.74 27.35
N SER A 42 -14.81 27.81 28.11
CA SER A 42 -13.77 28.80 27.82
C SER A 42 -12.38 28.21 27.98
N LEU A 43 -12.13 27.52 29.10
CA LEU A 43 -10.87 26.80 29.36
C LEU A 43 -10.61 25.74 28.28
N ARG A 44 -11.63 24.99 27.86
CA ARG A 44 -11.49 24.02 26.76
C ARG A 44 -11.06 24.68 25.45
N ARG A 45 -11.58 25.87 25.15
CA ARG A 45 -11.18 26.62 23.93
C ARG A 45 -9.74 27.09 24.05
N GLU A 46 -9.36 27.66 25.19
CA GLU A 46 -8.00 28.14 25.44
C GLU A 46 -6.95 27.01 25.34
N VAL A 47 -7.22 25.86 25.97
CA VAL A 47 -6.37 24.67 25.85
C VAL A 47 -6.28 24.23 24.39
N LYS A 48 -7.40 24.16 23.68
CA LYS A 48 -7.41 23.77 22.26
C LYS A 48 -6.58 24.74 21.40
N ASP A 49 -6.70 26.04 21.65
CA ASP A 49 -6.00 27.08 20.90
C ASP A 49 -4.50 27.06 21.21
N HIS A 50 -4.11 26.87 22.47
CA HIS A 50 -2.71 26.72 22.88
C HIS A 50 -2.03 25.54 22.15
N TYR A 51 -2.67 24.37 22.13
CA TYR A 51 -2.13 23.19 21.45
C TYR A 51 -2.32 23.22 19.92
N ALA A 52 -3.12 24.15 19.38
CA ALA A 52 -3.36 24.23 17.94
C ALA A 52 -2.08 24.60 17.19
N GLU A 53 -1.26 25.50 17.73
CA GLU A 53 -0.01 25.91 17.09
C GLU A 53 1.01 24.77 17.07
N ILE A 54 1.17 24.07 18.20
CA ILE A 54 2.05 22.90 18.33
C ILE A 54 1.61 21.80 17.37
N SER A 55 0.30 21.50 17.32
CA SER A 55 -0.26 20.48 16.44
C SER A 55 -0.09 20.83 14.95
N ARG A 56 -0.26 22.10 14.58
CA ARG A 56 -0.02 22.58 13.21
C ARG A 56 1.45 22.45 12.83
N ALA A 57 2.37 22.83 13.72
CA ALA A 57 3.80 22.70 13.50
C ALA A 57 4.20 21.22 13.34
N ALA A 58 3.73 20.34 14.23
CA ALA A 58 3.96 18.89 14.12
C ALA A 58 3.44 18.35 12.79
N THR A 59 2.20 18.67 12.42
CA THR A 59 1.60 18.24 11.14
C THR A 59 2.42 18.76 9.94
N ALA A 60 2.88 20.00 9.98
CA ALA A 60 3.70 20.58 8.91
C ALA A 60 5.04 19.85 8.78
N THR A 61 5.71 19.54 9.90
CA THR A 61 6.97 18.79 9.89
C THR A 61 6.79 17.38 9.35
N THR A 62 5.74 16.65 9.76
CA THR A 62 5.42 15.31 9.24
C THR A 62 5.14 15.35 7.73
N LYS A 63 4.42 16.37 7.25
CA LYS A 63 4.19 16.54 5.81
C LYS A 63 5.48 16.86 5.06
N ALA A 64 6.35 17.68 5.63
CA ALA A 64 7.63 18.04 5.02
C ALA A 64 8.57 16.83 4.93
N THR A 65 8.67 16.02 5.99
CA THR A 65 9.50 14.81 5.98
C THR A 65 8.94 13.76 5.02
N ALA A 66 7.63 13.59 4.96
CA ALA A 66 6.98 12.71 3.97
C ALA A 66 7.30 13.17 2.54
N ARG A 67 7.17 14.47 2.23
CA ARG A 67 7.52 15.02 0.91
C ARG A 67 9.00 14.83 0.57
N ALA A 68 9.90 15.06 1.53
CA ALA A 68 11.34 14.88 1.32
C ALA A 68 11.67 13.41 1.02
N ARG A 69 11.10 12.48 1.80
CA ARG A 69 11.19 11.04 1.56
C ARG A 69 10.69 10.68 0.16
N ASP A 70 9.47 11.12 -0.18
CA ASP A 70 8.84 10.78 -1.46
C ASP A 70 9.60 11.41 -2.63
N SER A 71 10.22 12.58 -2.46
CA SER A 71 11.10 13.18 -3.47
C SER A 71 12.36 12.35 -3.72
N VAL A 72 13.00 11.84 -2.66
CA VAL A 72 14.18 10.96 -2.80
C VAL A 72 13.77 9.63 -3.44
N LEU A 73 12.69 9.01 -2.96
CA LEU A 73 12.18 7.76 -3.53
C LEU A 73 11.77 7.93 -4.99
N GLY A 74 11.15 9.06 -5.35
CA GLY A 74 10.77 9.37 -6.73
C GLY A 74 11.96 9.51 -7.69
N LYS A 75 13.15 9.83 -7.19
CA LYS A 75 14.39 9.83 -8.00
C LYS A 75 15.00 8.44 -8.15
N ILE A 76 14.84 7.58 -7.14
CA ILE A 76 15.37 6.21 -7.14
C ILE A 76 14.49 5.28 -7.98
N ALA A 77 13.17 5.41 -7.89
CA ALA A 77 12.19 4.58 -8.59
C ALA A 77 12.47 4.39 -10.10
N PRO A 78 12.71 5.45 -10.92
CA PRO A 78 12.99 5.25 -12.34
C PRO A 78 14.34 4.59 -12.61
N VAL A 79 15.31 4.71 -11.71
CA VAL A 79 16.59 4.00 -11.82
C VAL A 79 16.39 2.52 -11.52
N GLU A 80 15.61 2.20 -10.48
CA GLU A 80 15.25 0.83 -10.13
C GLU A 80 14.47 0.16 -11.27
N GLU A 81 13.47 0.82 -11.85
CA GLU A 81 12.70 0.30 -12.98
C GLU A 81 13.60 0.00 -14.19
N LYS A 82 14.52 0.92 -14.53
CA LYS A 82 15.49 0.69 -15.61
C LYS A 82 16.38 -0.51 -15.35
N LEU A 83 16.90 -0.66 -14.12
CA LEU A 83 17.73 -1.80 -13.75
C LEU A 83 16.94 -3.11 -13.81
N GLN A 84 15.72 -3.14 -13.29
CA GLN A 84 14.84 -4.30 -13.37
C GLN A 84 14.59 -4.69 -14.84
N ALA A 85 14.25 -3.72 -15.69
CA ALA A 85 14.04 -3.97 -17.12
C ALA A 85 15.30 -4.52 -17.82
N SER A 86 16.47 -3.94 -17.54
CA SER A 86 17.73 -4.43 -18.09
C SER A 86 18.04 -5.86 -17.64
N ILE A 87 17.91 -6.19 -16.36
CA ILE A 87 18.17 -7.55 -15.87
C ILE A 87 17.18 -8.55 -16.47
N LEU A 88 15.89 -8.19 -16.55
CA LEU A 88 14.88 -9.06 -17.16
C LEU A 88 15.17 -9.30 -18.65
N SER A 89 15.53 -8.25 -19.40
CA SER A 89 15.89 -8.39 -20.82
C SER A 89 17.10 -9.30 -21.03
N TYR A 90 18.11 -9.20 -20.16
CA TYR A 90 19.30 -10.03 -20.21
C TYR A 90 18.97 -11.49 -19.88
N GLU A 91 18.20 -11.75 -18.82
CA GLU A 91 17.80 -13.12 -18.48
C GLU A 91 16.91 -13.75 -19.55
N GLN A 92 16.05 -12.97 -20.22
CA GLN A 92 15.25 -13.47 -21.35
C GLN A 92 16.13 -13.79 -22.56
N ALA A 93 17.10 -12.94 -22.90
CA ALA A 93 18.04 -13.21 -23.98
C ALA A 93 18.90 -14.44 -23.70
N TYR A 94 19.38 -14.59 -22.46
CA TYR A 94 20.13 -15.76 -22.02
C TYR A 94 19.28 -17.03 -22.14
N GLN A 95 18.02 -16.98 -21.67
CA GLN A 95 17.13 -18.13 -21.77
C GLN A 95 16.85 -18.52 -23.22
N ARG A 96 16.65 -17.54 -24.12
CA ARG A 96 16.45 -17.83 -25.56
C ARG A 96 17.68 -18.49 -26.20
N ALA A 97 18.88 -18.01 -25.87
CA ALA A 97 20.12 -18.62 -26.36
C ALA A 97 20.26 -20.05 -25.85
N LEU A 98 19.97 -20.27 -24.56
CA LEU A 98 19.97 -21.59 -23.95
C LEU A 98 18.94 -22.52 -24.61
N ASP A 99 17.72 -22.04 -24.83
CA ASP A 99 16.64 -22.83 -25.44
C ASP A 99 17.01 -23.23 -26.88
N GLU A 100 17.63 -22.34 -27.65
CA GLU A 100 18.09 -22.66 -29.00
C GLU A 100 19.22 -23.70 -28.99
N GLU A 101 20.21 -23.52 -28.12
CA GLU A 101 21.29 -24.49 -27.96
C GLU A 101 20.76 -25.86 -27.47
N THR A 102 19.76 -25.88 -26.59
CA THR A 102 19.10 -27.15 -26.21
C THR A 102 18.37 -27.79 -27.37
N ARG A 103 17.73 -27.01 -28.26
CA ARG A 103 17.04 -27.55 -29.44
C ARG A 103 18.03 -28.17 -30.40
N GLU A 104 19.09 -27.45 -30.75
CA GLU A 104 20.16 -27.95 -31.61
C GLU A 104 20.81 -29.21 -31.02
N ALA A 105 21.08 -29.21 -29.72
CA ALA A 105 21.64 -30.37 -29.04
C ALA A 105 20.69 -31.57 -29.04
N LEU A 106 19.37 -31.36 -28.85
CA LEU A 106 18.36 -32.42 -28.93
C LEU A 106 18.19 -32.97 -30.35
N GLU A 107 18.25 -32.11 -31.36
CA GLU A 107 18.22 -32.51 -32.77
C GLU A 107 19.46 -33.34 -33.12
N LEU A 108 20.65 -32.87 -32.73
CA LEU A 108 21.90 -33.62 -32.92
C LEU A 108 21.88 -34.95 -32.16
N SER A 109 21.35 -34.99 -30.94
CA SER A 109 21.16 -36.22 -30.17
C SER A 109 20.21 -37.20 -30.84
N ARG A 110 19.14 -36.71 -31.48
CA ARG A 110 18.23 -37.55 -32.27
C ARG A 110 18.91 -38.15 -33.49
N GLU A 111 19.81 -37.41 -34.12
CA GLU A 111 20.55 -37.86 -35.29
C GLU A 111 21.72 -38.81 -34.95
N THR A 112 22.45 -38.55 -33.86
CA THR A 112 23.69 -39.27 -33.51
C THR A 112 23.53 -40.27 -32.37
N GLY A 113 22.41 -40.24 -31.64
CA GLY A 113 22.15 -41.11 -30.48
C GLY A 113 22.97 -40.76 -29.22
N MET A 114 23.78 -39.70 -29.24
CA MET A 114 24.54 -39.24 -28.07
C MET A 114 23.67 -38.41 -27.13
N VAL A 115 23.88 -38.51 -25.81
CA VAL A 115 23.20 -37.66 -24.82
C VAL A 115 23.92 -36.31 -24.74
N PRO A 116 23.20 -35.17 -24.81
CA PRO A 116 23.84 -33.87 -24.83
C PRO A 116 24.37 -33.49 -23.44
N ALA A 117 25.49 -32.78 -23.40
CA ALA A 117 26.07 -32.30 -22.15
C ALA A 117 25.18 -31.21 -21.52
N PRO A 118 25.13 -31.11 -20.17
CA PRO A 118 24.34 -30.09 -19.50
C PRO A 118 24.91 -28.70 -19.76
N LEU A 119 24.05 -27.79 -20.24
CA LEU A 119 24.41 -26.41 -20.52
C LEU A 119 24.65 -25.60 -19.24
N PRO A 120 25.50 -24.55 -19.29
CA PRO A 120 25.81 -23.73 -18.12
C PRO A 120 24.57 -22.98 -17.61
N ALA A 121 24.34 -23.05 -16.29
CA ALA A 121 23.27 -22.32 -15.64
C ALA A 121 23.67 -20.87 -15.33
N LEU A 122 22.73 -19.94 -15.48
CA LEU A 122 22.93 -18.55 -15.08
C LEU A 122 23.16 -18.46 -13.56
N HIS A 123 24.31 -17.91 -13.16
CA HIS A 123 24.59 -17.69 -11.75
C HIS A 123 23.76 -16.52 -11.21
N ARG A 124 22.79 -16.83 -10.34
CA ARG A 124 22.04 -15.79 -9.60
C ARG A 124 22.66 -15.58 -8.22
N PRO A 125 22.95 -14.33 -7.82
CA PRO A 125 23.41 -14.04 -6.48
C PRO A 125 22.35 -14.39 -5.43
N LYS A 126 22.80 -14.78 -4.24
CA LYS A 126 21.92 -15.13 -3.12
C LYS A 126 21.00 -13.95 -2.76
N GLY A 127 19.74 -14.24 -2.45
CA GLY A 127 18.76 -13.23 -2.02
C GLY A 127 18.00 -12.53 -3.15
N VAL A 128 18.33 -12.78 -4.42
CA VAL A 128 17.63 -12.24 -5.59
C VAL A 128 16.63 -13.27 -6.12
N HIS A 129 15.35 -12.89 -6.18
CA HIS A 129 14.29 -13.75 -6.69
C HIS A 129 13.35 -12.99 -7.62
N LYS A 130 12.78 -13.71 -8.59
CA LYS A 130 11.70 -13.21 -9.43
C LYS A 130 10.40 -13.23 -8.66
N ARG A 131 9.65 -12.15 -8.75
CA ARG A 131 8.29 -12.06 -8.23
C ARG A 131 7.35 -11.72 -9.37
N THR A 132 6.42 -12.62 -9.65
CA THR A 132 5.31 -12.35 -10.56
C THR A 132 4.13 -11.84 -9.75
N SER A 133 3.71 -10.61 -10.01
CA SER A 133 2.47 -10.05 -9.48
C SER A 133 1.39 -10.11 -10.55
N ILE A 134 0.24 -10.65 -10.16
CA ILE A 134 -0.97 -10.66 -10.99
C ILE A 134 -1.85 -9.50 -10.53
N SER A 135 -2.21 -8.66 -11.48
CA SER A 135 -3.20 -7.59 -11.37
C SER A 135 -4.21 -7.72 -12.49
N VAL A 136 -5.37 -7.11 -12.30
CA VAL A 136 -6.46 -7.15 -13.27
C VAL A 136 -6.82 -5.72 -13.67
N ARG A 137 -7.02 -5.49 -14.97
CA ARG A 137 -7.45 -4.20 -15.52
C ARG A 137 -8.76 -4.38 -16.25
N CYS A 138 -9.76 -3.57 -15.92
CA CYS A 138 -11.00 -3.52 -16.70
C CYS A 138 -10.77 -2.69 -17.96
N VAL A 139 -10.88 -3.30 -19.14
CA VAL A 139 -10.67 -2.65 -20.45
C VAL A 139 -12.01 -2.20 -21.03
N ASP A 140 -13.08 -2.98 -20.83
CA ASP A 140 -14.41 -2.71 -21.37
C ASP A 140 -15.49 -2.96 -20.31
N ILE A 141 -15.97 -1.87 -19.71
CA ILE A 141 -16.99 -1.88 -18.66
C ILE A 141 -18.34 -2.35 -19.20
N LEU A 142 -18.66 -2.08 -20.47
CA LEU A 142 -19.95 -2.45 -21.04
C LEU A 142 -20.04 -3.97 -21.24
N LYS A 143 -18.96 -4.59 -21.73
CA LYS A 143 -18.89 -6.07 -21.84
C LYS A 143 -18.93 -6.75 -20.48
N LEU A 144 -18.29 -6.17 -19.47
CA LEU A 144 -18.38 -6.68 -18.10
C LEU A 144 -19.82 -6.59 -17.58
N ALA A 145 -20.51 -5.48 -17.84
CA ALA A 145 -21.90 -5.30 -17.43
C ALA A 145 -22.86 -6.25 -18.15
N GLU A 146 -22.66 -6.48 -19.45
CA GLU A 146 -23.43 -7.45 -20.23
C GLU A 146 -23.25 -8.88 -19.69
N ALA A 147 -22.01 -9.28 -19.38
CA ALA A 147 -21.71 -10.59 -18.79
C ALA A 147 -22.35 -10.78 -17.40
N VAL A 148 -22.47 -9.71 -16.61
CA VAL A 148 -23.18 -9.76 -15.33
C VAL A 148 -24.69 -9.88 -15.52
N VAL A 149 -25.26 -9.15 -16.48
CA VAL A 149 -26.70 -9.25 -16.81
C VAL A 149 -27.05 -10.63 -17.36
N ALA A 150 -26.15 -11.23 -18.15
CA ALA A 150 -26.27 -12.59 -18.66
C ALA A 150 -26.15 -13.66 -17.56
N GLY A 151 -25.60 -13.31 -16.39
CA GLY A 151 -25.43 -14.22 -15.26
C GLY A 151 -24.14 -15.05 -15.29
N ASP A 152 -23.26 -14.81 -16.27
CA ASP A 152 -21.97 -15.50 -16.40
C ASP A 152 -20.99 -15.10 -15.29
N VAL A 153 -21.15 -13.88 -14.78
CA VAL A 153 -20.22 -13.22 -13.87
C VAL A 153 -21.03 -12.63 -12.69
N PRO A 154 -20.61 -12.81 -11.43
CA PRO A 154 -21.38 -12.34 -10.28
C PRO A 154 -21.46 -10.81 -10.24
N ALA A 155 -22.62 -10.30 -9.81
CA ALA A 155 -22.91 -8.87 -9.77
C ALA A 155 -22.00 -8.03 -8.85
N THR A 156 -21.22 -8.69 -7.99
CA THR A 156 -20.18 -8.04 -7.17
C THR A 156 -19.06 -7.42 -8.01
N PHE A 157 -18.84 -7.89 -9.24
CA PHE A 157 -17.78 -7.39 -10.12
C PHE A 157 -18.11 -6.07 -10.85
N LEU A 158 -19.37 -5.67 -10.90
CA LEU A 158 -19.80 -4.38 -11.49
C LEU A 158 -19.31 -3.15 -10.72
N ARG A 159 -19.01 -3.29 -9.42
CA ARG A 159 -18.59 -2.16 -8.57
C ARG A 159 -17.10 -1.83 -8.66
N ALA A 160 -16.41 -2.25 -9.74
CA ALA A 160 -14.99 -2.00 -9.94
C ALA A 160 -14.14 -2.38 -8.73
N ASP A 161 -14.51 -3.43 -7.99
CA ASP A 161 -13.66 -3.97 -6.93
C ASP A 161 -12.57 -4.80 -7.59
N GLU A 162 -11.58 -4.10 -8.14
CA GLU A 162 -10.37 -4.67 -8.75
C GLU A 162 -9.69 -5.65 -7.79
N THR A 163 -9.90 -5.50 -6.49
CA THR A 163 -9.40 -6.42 -5.45
C THR A 163 -10.00 -7.82 -5.58
N GLN A 164 -11.31 -7.92 -5.78
CA GLN A 164 -11.98 -9.22 -5.91
C GLN A 164 -11.64 -9.88 -7.25
N LEU A 165 -11.63 -9.11 -8.33
CA LEU A 165 -11.20 -9.60 -9.64
C LEU A 165 -9.74 -10.08 -9.60
N THR A 166 -8.86 -9.33 -8.94
CA THR A 166 -7.45 -9.73 -8.76
C THR A 166 -7.31 -10.99 -7.91
N ARG A 167 -8.14 -11.14 -6.87
CA ARG A 167 -8.15 -12.36 -6.04
C ARG A 167 -8.62 -13.57 -6.86
N GLN A 168 -9.67 -13.41 -7.67
CA GLN A 168 -10.17 -14.46 -8.55
C GLN A 168 -9.15 -14.83 -9.62
N ALA A 169 -8.54 -13.85 -10.28
CA ALA A 169 -7.49 -14.08 -11.28
C ALA A 169 -6.25 -14.78 -10.71
N ARG A 170 -5.92 -14.57 -9.43
CA ARG A 170 -4.87 -15.33 -8.73
C ARG A 170 -5.26 -16.79 -8.45
N SER A 171 -6.53 -17.04 -8.16
CA SER A 171 -7.06 -18.38 -7.91
C SER A 171 -7.13 -19.20 -9.19
N ASP A 172 -7.70 -18.61 -10.24
CA ASP A 172 -7.98 -19.31 -11.50
C ASP A 172 -6.74 -19.36 -12.41
N GLY A 173 -5.76 -18.49 -12.16
CA GLY A 173 -4.51 -18.45 -12.90
C GLY A 173 -4.75 -18.30 -14.41
N PRO A 174 -4.20 -19.19 -15.26
CA PRO A 174 -4.31 -19.08 -16.72
C PRO A 174 -5.73 -19.29 -17.24
N LEU A 175 -6.65 -19.81 -16.42
CA LEU A 175 -8.04 -20.06 -16.80
C LEU A 175 -8.96 -18.86 -16.52
N PHE A 176 -8.43 -17.76 -15.99
CA PHE A 176 -9.21 -16.56 -15.73
C PHE A 176 -9.70 -15.92 -17.03
N ALA A 177 -10.99 -16.08 -17.31
CA ALA A 177 -11.66 -15.55 -18.50
C ALA A 177 -12.92 -14.80 -18.09
N VAL A 178 -12.76 -13.51 -17.73
CA VAL A 178 -13.89 -12.61 -17.47
C VAL A 178 -14.00 -11.63 -18.65
N PRO A 179 -15.16 -11.57 -19.34
CA PRO A 179 -15.36 -10.64 -20.44
C PRO A 179 -15.12 -9.18 -20.03
N GLY A 180 -14.39 -8.43 -20.87
CA GLY A 180 -14.07 -7.01 -20.64
C GLY A 180 -12.91 -6.76 -19.67
N VAL A 181 -12.27 -7.81 -19.15
CA VAL A 181 -11.25 -7.73 -18.11
C VAL A 181 -9.95 -8.42 -18.56
N GLU A 182 -8.83 -7.71 -18.45
CA GLU A 182 -7.51 -8.20 -18.85
C GLU A 182 -6.66 -8.54 -17.62
N ARG A 183 -6.06 -9.73 -17.63
CA ARG A 183 -5.06 -10.14 -16.63
C ARG A 183 -3.70 -9.59 -17.03
N VAL A 184 -3.14 -8.73 -16.19
CA VAL A 184 -1.80 -8.16 -16.36
C VAL A 184 -0.84 -8.87 -15.41
N GLU A 185 0.12 -9.58 -15.99
CA GLU A 185 1.25 -10.14 -15.25
C GLU A 185 2.43 -9.20 -15.29
N THR A 186 2.89 -8.77 -14.12
CA THR A 186 4.11 -7.97 -14.00
C THR A 186 5.16 -8.81 -13.28
N VAL A 187 6.31 -9.02 -13.93
CA VAL A 187 7.46 -9.70 -13.34
C VAL A 187 8.42 -8.63 -12.84
N SER A 188 8.78 -8.71 -11.57
CA SER A 188 9.74 -7.81 -10.92
C SER A 188 10.84 -8.63 -10.25
N ILE A 189 12.00 -8.00 -10.05
CA ILE A 189 13.13 -8.61 -9.35
C ILE A 189 13.16 -8.04 -7.94
N VAL A 190 13.10 -8.94 -6.96
CA VAL A 190 13.09 -8.56 -5.55
C VAL A 190 14.38 -9.03 -4.90
N THR A 191 15.04 -8.12 -4.20
CA THR A 191 16.22 -8.41 -3.40
C THR A 191 15.86 -8.32 -1.92
N ARG A 192 16.09 -9.38 -1.15
CA ARG A 192 16.02 -9.29 0.32
C ARG A 192 17.40 -8.88 0.82
N SER A 193 17.53 -7.70 1.43
CA SER A 193 18.74 -7.38 2.18
C SER A 193 18.74 -8.20 3.48
N GLU A 194 19.79 -8.96 3.73
CA GLU A 194 20.08 -9.42 5.10
C GLU A 194 20.32 -8.16 5.94
N LYS A 195 19.57 -8.03 7.04
CA LYS A 195 19.74 -6.96 8.02
C LYS A 195 20.84 -7.32 8.99
#